data_AF-A0A2X2BJ61-F1
#
_entry.id   AF-A0A2X2BJ61-F1
#
_cell.length_a   1.000
_cell.length_b   1.000
_cell.length_c   1.000
_cell.angle_alpha   90.00
_cell.angle_beta   90.00
_cell.angle_gamma   90.00
#
_symmetry.space_group_name_H-M   'P 1'
#
loop_
_entity.id
_entity.type
_entity.pdbx_description
1 polymer ?
#
loop_
_entity_poly.entity_id
_entity_poly.type
_entity_poly.pdbx_seq_one_letter_code
_entity_poly.pdbx_strand_id
1 'polypeptide(L)'
;MQVLPTLLALGTRREPVYQRELAMWFIGSLMLLAVCTGFWIAGDTISGQAIRQQLTIGSLGWWSAIGVITLWIVSVAMGGLMAKQARSVAFITVMAFISMGLAWVLRWLMLMGSQYIPKYNIITNPYQFPLGNDGLLAIVGTFGLWIALTIIFRESIRWVVRRVQHG
;
A
#
# COMPACT_ATOMS: atom_id res chain seq x y z
N MET A 1 4.89 -5.14 0.58
CA MET A 1 6.31 -4.75 0.36
C MET A 1 6.53 -3.23 0.29
N GLN A 2 5.65 -2.43 -0.34
CA GLN A 2 5.86 -0.97 -0.52
C GLN A 2 5.91 -0.13 0.77
N VAL A 3 5.34 -0.62 1.87
CA VAL A 3 5.30 0.12 3.14
C VAL A 3 6.66 0.06 3.87
N LEU A 4 7.47 -0.99 3.65
CA LEU A 4 8.71 -1.20 4.39
C LEU A 4 9.74 -0.07 4.20
N PRO A 5 10.06 0.40 2.98
CA PRO A 5 11.02 1.49 2.80
C PRO A 5 10.60 2.80 3.46
N THR A 6 9.29 3.12 3.43
CA THR A 6 8.74 4.31 4.12
C THR A 6 8.84 4.19 5.64
N LEU A 7 8.64 2.99 6.20
CA LEU A 7 8.80 2.76 7.64
C LEU A 7 10.26 2.76 8.09
N LEU A 8 11.16 2.22 7.26
CA LEU A 8 12.60 2.26 7.50
C LEU A 8 13.13 3.69 7.47
N ALA A 9 12.69 4.53 6.52
CA ALA A 9 13.02 5.95 6.46
C ALA A 9 12.52 6.72 7.70
N LEU A 10 11.42 6.24 8.29
CA LEU A 10 10.85 6.73 9.53
C LEU A 10 11.62 6.23 10.77
N GLY A 11 12.42 5.16 10.65
CA GLY A 11 13.35 4.68 11.66
C GLY A 11 14.72 5.39 11.62
N THR A 12 15.27 5.59 10.43
CA THR A 12 16.62 6.17 10.19
C THR A 12 16.64 7.70 10.07
N ARG A 13 15.61 8.37 10.64
CA ARG A 13 15.33 9.83 10.55
C ARG A 13 16.50 10.78 10.83
N ARG A 14 17.57 10.34 11.49
CA ARG A 14 18.73 11.17 11.87
C ARG A 14 19.86 11.15 10.85
N GLU A 15 19.82 10.26 9.86
CA GLU A 15 20.91 10.07 8.91
C GLU A 15 20.43 10.40 7.49
N PRO A 16 20.67 11.64 7.01
CA PRO A 16 20.20 12.09 5.69
C PRO A 16 20.83 11.29 4.54
N VAL A 17 21.95 10.61 4.80
CA VAL A 17 22.67 9.75 3.85
C VAL A 17 21.77 8.61 3.34
N TYR A 18 20.98 7.99 4.22
CA TYR A 18 20.14 6.84 3.85
C TYR A 18 18.76 7.21 3.27
N GLN A 19 18.34 8.48 3.35
CA GLN A 19 17.03 8.90 2.84
C GLN A 19 16.90 8.73 1.32
N ARG A 20 17.96 9.03 0.57
CA ARG A 20 17.95 8.89 -0.89
C ARG A 20 17.84 7.43 -1.31
N GLU A 21 18.60 6.55 -0.67
CA GLU A 21 18.59 5.12 -0.99
C GLU A 21 17.23 4.49 -0.67
N LEU A 22 16.65 4.81 0.49
CA LEU A 22 15.32 4.35 0.89
C LEU A 22 14.21 4.89 -0.04
N ALA A 23 14.35 6.12 -0.54
CA ALA A 23 13.43 6.66 -1.55
C ALA A 23 13.52 5.88 -2.87
N MET A 24 14.72 5.49 -3.30
CA MET A 24 14.89 4.66 -4.50
C MET A 24 14.30 3.26 -4.32
N TRP A 25 14.51 2.63 -3.15
CA TRP A 25 13.85 1.35 -2.82
C TRP A 25 12.32 1.48 -2.81
N PHE A 26 11.79 2.59 -2.30
CA PHE A 26 10.36 2.88 -2.32
C PHE A 26 9.82 3.00 -3.76
N ILE A 27 10.44 3.84 -4.60
CA ILE A 27 10.07 4.00 -6.01
C ILE A 27 10.19 2.67 -6.75
N GLY A 28 11.27 1.92 -6.54
CA GLY A 28 11.46 0.60 -7.14
C GLY A 28 10.33 -0.37 -6.80
N SER A 29 9.87 -0.37 -5.54
CA SER A 29 8.72 -1.20 -5.14
C SER A 29 7.39 -0.76 -5.75
N LEU A 30 7.19 0.55 -6.00
CA LEU A 30 6.02 1.09 -6.69
C LEU A 30 6.03 0.78 -8.19
N MET A 31 7.21 0.81 -8.82
CA MET A 31 7.39 0.42 -10.22
C MET A 31 7.16 -1.08 -10.41
N LEU A 32 7.70 -1.91 -9.50
CA LEU A 32 7.45 -3.35 -9.51
C LEU A 32 5.95 -3.65 -9.37
N LEU A 33 5.24 -2.93 -8.49
CA LEU A 33 3.79 -3.05 -8.38
C LEU A 33 3.10 -2.73 -9.71
N ALA A 34 3.46 -1.61 -10.35
CA ALA A 34 2.88 -1.20 -11.62
C ALA A 34 3.11 -2.25 -12.72
N VAL A 35 4.33 -2.79 -12.81
CA VAL A 35 4.68 -3.85 -13.76
C VAL A 35 3.90 -5.14 -13.48
N CYS A 36 3.89 -5.62 -12.23
CA CYS A 36 3.14 -6.81 -11.86
C CYS A 36 1.64 -6.64 -12.15
N THR A 37 1.07 -5.48 -11.83
CA THR A 37 -0.34 -5.18 -12.08
C THR A 37 -0.63 -5.11 -13.58
N GLY A 38 0.26 -4.49 -14.36
CA GLY A 38 0.18 -4.43 -15.81
C GLY A 38 0.22 -5.82 -16.44
N PHE A 39 1.14 -6.69 -16.02
CA PHE A 39 1.19 -8.08 -16.46
C PHE A 39 -0.07 -8.85 -16.09
N TRP A 40 -0.62 -8.62 -14.90
CA TRP A 40 -1.84 -9.30 -14.46
C TRP A 40 -3.07 -8.88 -15.25
N ILE A 41 -3.19 -7.58 -15.55
CA ILE A 41 -4.27 -7.06 -16.39
C ILE A 41 -4.11 -7.54 -17.82
N ALA A 42 -2.88 -7.57 -18.37
CA ALA A 42 -2.61 -7.95 -19.76
C ALA A 42 -2.71 -9.47 -19.99
N GLY A 43 -2.32 -10.28 -19.01
CA GLY A 43 -2.32 -11.73 -19.10
C GLY A 43 -3.72 -12.33 -19.02
N ASP A 44 -3.95 -13.42 -19.76
CA ASP A 44 -5.22 -14.15 -19.81
C ASP A 44 -5.40 -15.08 -18.60
N THR A 45 -5.06 -14.58 -17.41
CA THR A 45 -5.20 -15.32 -16.15
C THR A 45 -6.59 -15.10 -15.55
N ILE A 46 -7.06 -16.04 -14.75
CA ILE A 46 -8.34 -15.94 -14.03
C ILE A 46 -8.45 -14.61 -13.26
N SER A 47 -7.33 -14.16 -12.67
CA SER A 47 -7.25 -12.90 -11.94
C SER A 47 -7.32 -11.67 -12.84
N GLY A 48 -6.70 -11.72 -14.02
CA GLY A 48 -6.78 -10.64 -15.02
C GLY A 48 -8.19 -10.47 -15.59
N GLN A 49 -8.83 -11.58 -15.91
CA GLN A 49 -10.24 -11.60 -16.34
C GLN A 49 -11.16 -11.05 -15.24
N ALA A 50 -10.96 -11.45 -13.99
CA ALA A 50 -11.71 -10.95 -12.84
C ALA A 50 -11.63 -9.42 -12.68
N ILE A 51 -10.44 -8.83 -12.81
CA ILE A 51 -10.26 -7.37 -12.72
C ILE A 51 -10.95 -6.65 -13.87
N ARG A 52 -10.80 -7.15 -15.10
CA ARG A 52 -11.46 -6.57 -16.29
C ARG A 52 -12.98 -6.64 -16.17
N GLN A 53 -13.50 -7.77 -15.69
CA GLN A 53 -14.92 -7.98 -15.47
C GLN A 53 -15.47 -7.12 -14.31
N GLN A 54 -14.66 -6.89 -13.27
CA GLN A 54 -15.01 -5.97 -12.19
C GLN A 54 -15.08 -4.51 -12.65
N LEU A 55 -14.21 -4.09 -13.58
CA LEU A 55 -14.23 -2.76 -14.21
C LEU A 55 -15.45 -2.56 -15.13
N THR A 56 -15.98 -3.62 -15.74
CA THR A 56 -17.14 -3.53 -16.64
C THR A 56 -18.47 -3.66 -15.91
N ILE A 57 -18.55 -4.45 -14.84
CA ILE A 57 -19.81 -4.75 -14.13
C ILE A 57 -20.02 -3.84 -12.90
N GLY A 58 -18.95 -3.40 -12.23
CA GLY A 58 -19.05 -2.61 -10.99
C GLY A 58 -19.11 -1.11 -11.24
N SER A 59 -20.24 -0.45 -10.90
CA SER A 59 -20.36 1.03 -10.90
C SER A 59 -19.33 1.72 -9.99
N LEU A 60 -18.80 1.01 -8.98
CA LEU A 60 -17.71 1.44 -8.09
C LEU A 60 -16.29 1.16 -8.62
N GLY A 61 -16.15 0.41 -9.73
CA GLY A 61 -14.87 -0.08 -10.25
C GLY A 61 -13.97 1.02 -10.80
N TRP A 62 -14.53 1.93 -11.60
CA TRP A 62 -13.77 3.04 -12.19
C TRP A 62 -13.33 4.09 -11.16
N TRP A 63 -14.21 4.48 -10.24
CA TRP A 63 -13.88 5.45 -9.19
C TRP A 63 -12.78 4.96 -8.26
N SER A 64 -12.83 3.67 -7.90
CA SER A 64 -11.78 3.06 -7.07
C SER A 64 -10.47 2.88 -7.83
N ALA A 65 -10.50 2.54 -9.12
CA ALA A 65 -9.30 2.50 -9.97
C ALA A 65 -8.64 3.88 -10.09
N ILE A 66 -9.43 4.95 -10.31
CA ILE A 66 -8.94 6.33 -10.32
C ILE A 66 -8.32 6.69 -8.97
N GLY A 67 -8.95 6.32 -7.86
CA GLY A 67 -8.40 6.54 -6.51
C GLY A 67 -7.05 5.86 -6.30
N VAL A 68 -6.91 4.60 -6.75
CA VAL A 68 -5.64 3.86 -6.68
C VAL A 68 -4.55 4.51 -7.54
N ILE A 69 -4.87 4.86 -8.78
CA ILE A 69 -3.92 5.53 -9.69
C ILE A 69 -3.48 6.88 -9.10
N THR A 70 -4.42 7.65 -8.55
CA THR A 70 -4.12 8.93 -7.90
C THR A 70 -3.18 8.75 -6.71
N LEU A 71 -3.48 7.80 -5.81
CA LEU A 71 -2.62 7.49 -4.65
C LEU A 71 -1.24 6.97 -5.07
N TRP A 72 -1.17 6.21 -6.16
CA TRP A 72 0.09 5.72 -6.72
C TRP A 72 0.93 6.88 -7.29
N ILE A 73 0.35 7.77 -8.10
CA ILE A 73 1.03 8.96 -8.64
C ILE A 73 1.54 9.85 -7.50
N VAL A 74 0.71 10.11 -6.49
CA VAL A 74 1.11 10.89 -5.30
C VAL A 74 2.28 10.23 -4.58
N SER A 75 2.24 8.90 -4.40
CA SER A 75 3.32 8.15 -3.76
C SER A 75 4.63 8.25 -4.55
N VAL A 76 4.59 8.07 -5.87
CA VAL A 76 5.75 8.23 -6.75
C VAL A 76 6.31 9.65 -6.68
N ALA A 77 5.45 10.67 -6.73
CA ALA A 77 5.85 12.07 -6.62
C ALA A 77 6.54 12.36 -5.27
N MET A 78 5.97 11.87 -4.16
CA MET A 78 6.58 12.03 -2.83
C MET A 78 7.94 11.32 -2.72
N GLY A 79 8.05 10.11 -3.28
CA GLY A 79 9.33 9.39 -3.37
C GLY A 79 10.37 10.17 -4.16
N GLY A 80 10.00 10.73 -5.31
CA GLY A 80 10.88 11.57 -6.12
C GLY A 80 11.32 12.85 -5.42
N LEU A 81 10.41 13.49 -4.66
CA LEU A 81 10.71 14.67 -3.85
C LEU A 81 11.66 14.37 -2.67
N MET A 82 11.59 13.17 -2.11
CA MET A 82 12.50 12.69 -1.07
C MET A 82 13.86 12.25 -1.63
N ALA A 83 13.91 11.75 -2.87
CA ALA A 83 15.16 11.38 -3.54
C ALA A 83 16.03 12.59 -3.90
N LYS A 84 15.40 13.76 -4.17
CA LYS A 84 16.10 15.01 -4.53
C LYS A 84 16.69 15.75 -3.33
N GLN A 85 16.00 15.73 -2.19
CA GLN A 85 16.41 16.48 -1.01
C GLN A 85 15.88 15.80 0.25
N ALA A 86 16.67 15.86 1.33
CA ALA A 86 16.22 15.41 2.63
C ALA A 86 14.93 16.13 3.05
N ARG A 87 13.91 15.36 3.47
CA ARG A 87 12.58 15.89 3.82
C ARG A 87 12.32 15.79 5.32
N SER A 88 11.37 16.60 5.78
CA SER A 88 11.00 16.66 7.19
C SER A 88 10.34 15.35 7.66
N VAL A 89 10.39 15.11 8.97
CA VAL A 89 9.78 13.93 9.59
C VAL A 89 8.27 13.89 9.36
N ALA A 90 7.61 15.05 9.34
CA ALA A 90 6.19 15.16 9.04
C ALA A 90 5.89 14.64 7.62
N PHE A 91 6.72 15.01 6.64
CA PHE A 91 6.56 14.56 5.25
C PHE A 91 6.71 13.04 5.11
N ILE A 92 7.74 12.46 5.72
CA ILE A 92 7.98 10.99 5.69
C ILE A 92 6.82 10.24 6.37
N THR A 93 6.25 10.81 7.44
CA THR A 93 5.11 10.23 8.14
C THR A 93 3.85 10.23 7.29
N VAL A 94 3.54 11.36 6.62
CA VAL A 94 2.43 11.45 5.67
C VAL A 94 2.60 10.46 4.52
N MET A 95 3.82 10.34 3.99
CA MET A 95 4.16 9.39 2.93
C MET A 95 3.91 7.94 3.34
N ALA A 96 4.26 7.58 4.58
CA ALA A 96 3.98 6.25 5.12
C ALA A 96 2.47 5.97 5.22
N PHE A 97 1.68 6.95 5.70
CA PHE A 97 0.22 6.81 5.75
C PHE A 97 -0.41 6.67 4.36
N ILE A 98 0.05 7.44 3.37
CA ILE A 98 -0.43 7.35 1.99
C ILE A 98 -0.07 5.99 1.37
N SER A 99 1.17 5.52 1.55
CA SER A 99 1.62 4.20 1.09
C SER A 99 0.80 3.07 1.71
N MET A 100 0.49 3.19 3.00
CA MET A 100 -0.34 2.24 3.73
C MET A 100 -1.80 2.25 3.26
N GLY A 101 -2.36 3.44 3.02
CA GLY A 101 -3.67 3.61 2.42
C GLY A 101 -3.75 2.98 1.03
N LEU A 102 -2.73 3.20 0.19
CA LEU A 102 -2.63 2.58 -1.13
C LEU A 102 -2.61 1.05 -1.03
N ALA A 103 -1.79 0.48 -0.14
CA ALA A 103 -1.71 -0.96 0.07
C ALA A 103 -3.04 -1.55 0.58
N TRP A 104 -3.73 -0.83 1.48
CA TRP A 104 -5.03 -1.23 2.00
C TRP A 104 -6.12 -1.19 0.91
N VAL A 105 -6.21 -0.11 0.13
CA VAL A 105 -7.19 0.00 -0.97
C VAL A 105 -6.93 -1.07 -2.04
N LEU A 106 -5.66 -1.33 -2.39
CA LEU A 106 -5.31 -2.41 -3.32
C LEU A 106 -5.74 -3.79 -2.79
N ARG A 107 -5.48 -4.08 -1.51
CA ARG A 107 -5.94 -5.33 -0.87
C ARG A 107 -7.46 -5.43 -0.90
N TRP A 108 -8.16 -4.35 -0.57
CA TRP A 108 -9.61 -4.31 -0.57
C TRP A 108 -10.17 -4.57 -1.96
N LEU A 109 -9.67 -3.88 -2.99
CA LEU A 109 -10.14 -4.05 -4.36
C LEU A 109 -9.90 -5.46 -4.89
N MET A 110 -8.73 -6.03 -4.62
CA MET A 110 -8.40 -7.38 -5.09
C MET A 110 -9.20 -8.46 -4.36
N LEU A 111 -9.36 -8.34 -3.03
CA LEU A 111 -10.04 -9.37 -2.24
C LEU A 111 -11.56 -9.24 -2.27
N MET A 112 -12.07 -8.03 -2.02
CA MET A 112 -13.50 -7.76 -1.91
C MET A 112 -14.15 -7.61 -3.27
N GLY A 113 -13.45 -6.98 -4.21
CA GLY A 113 -13.89 -6.86 -5.60
C GLY A 113 -14.18 -8.21 -6.25
N SER A 114 -13.34 -9.21 -5.98
CA SER A 114 -13.53 -10.57 -6.47
C SER A 114 -14.76 -11.30 -5.91
N GLN A 115 -15.33 -10.83 -4.79
CA GLN A 115 -16.53 -11.45 -4.20
C GLN A 115 -17.80 -11.05 -4.94
N TYR A 116 -17.80 -9.90 -5.62
CA TYR A 116 -18.92 -9.45 -6.46
C TYR A 116 -19.00 -10.20 -7.80
N ILE A 117 -17.91 -10.89 -8.18
CA ILE A 117 -17.86 -11.66 -9.42
C ILE A 117 -18.73 -12.91 -9.23
N PRO A 118 -19.72 -13.15 -10.11
CA PRO A 118 -20.58 -14.30 -9.98
C PRO A 118 -19.79 -15.60 -10.14
N LYS A 119 -19.99 -16.55 -9.22
CA LYS A 119 -19.38 -17.88 -9.24
C LYS A 119 -20.49 -18.90 -9.45
N TYR A 120 -20.22 -19.97 -10.21
CA TYR A 120 -21.10 -21.14 -10.35
C TYR A 120 -22.52 -20.89 -10.90
N ASN A 121 -22.63 -20.37 -12.13
CA ASN A 121 -23.90 -20.25 -12.88
C ASN A 121 -24.97 -19.31 -12.24
N ILE A 122 -24.58 -18.48 -11.27
CA ILE A 122 -25.41 -17.45 -10.67
C ILE A 122 -25.15 -16.14 -11.41
N ILE A 123 -26.19 -15.36 -11.73
CA ILE A 123 -26.08 -14.13 -12.54
C ILE A 123 -25.47 -12.97 -11.74
N THR A 124 -25.72 -12.93 -10.42
CA THR A 124 -25.20 -11.91 -9.50
C THR A 124 -24.86 -12.53 -8.15
N ASN A 125 -23.75 -12.13 -7.53
CA ASN A 125 -23.44 -12.44 -6.14
C ASN A 125 -23.50 -11.14 -5.32
N PRO A 126 -24.64 -10.84 -4.66
CA PRO A 126 -24.77 -9.64 -3.86
C PRO A 126 -23.95 -9.78 -2.57
N TYR A 127 -22.67 -9.42 -2.64
CA TYR A 127 -21.83 -9.27 -1.46
C TYR A 127 -22.18 -7.97 -0.74
N GLN A 128 -22.74 -8.08 0.47
CA GLN A 128 -22.88 -6.95 1.37
C GLN A 128 -21.77 -7.00 2.40
N PHE A 129 -20.93 -5.97 2.44
CA PHE A 129 -20.00 -5.82 3.56
C PHE A 129 -20.83 -5.48 4.80
N PRO A 130 -20.85 -6.33 5.85
CA PRO A 130 -21.56 -6.00 7.07
C PRO A 130 -20.84 -4.82 7.72
N LEU A 131 -21.38 -3.62 7.53
CA LEU A 131 -20.95 -2.37 8.20
C LEU A 131 -21.27 -2.38 9.71
N GLY A 132 -21.58 -3.54 10.27
CA GLY A 132 -21.70 -3.75 11.71
C GLY A 132 -20.36 -3.62 12.43
N ASN A 133 -20.40 -3.86 13.74
CA ASN A 133 -19.25 -3.73 14.63
C ASN A 133 -18.02 -4.51 14.14
N ASP A 134 -18.23 -5.72 13.59
CA ASP A 134 -17.14 -6.60 13.15
C ASP A 134 -16.35 -6.06 11.94
N GLY A 135 -17.04 -5.43 10.98
CA GLY A 135 -16.42 -4.84 9.80
C GLY A 135 -15.58 -3.61 10.16
N LEU A 136 -16.08 -2.76 11.06
CA LEU A 136 -15.36 -1.60 11.57
C LEU A 136 -14.16 -2.01 12.43
N LEU A 137 -14.32 -2.99 13.31
CA LEU A 137 -13.24 -3.53 14.14
C LEU A 137 -12.12 -4.15 13.29
N ALA A 138 -12.45 -4.84 12.20
CA ALA A 138 -11.45 -5.39 11.29
C ALA A 138 -10.63 -4.29 10.58
N ILE A 139 -11.28 -3.19 10.19
CA ILE A 139 -10.61 -2.02 9.61
C ILE A 139 -9.69 -1.38 10.65
N VAL A 140 -10.23 -1.05 11.83
CA VAL A 140 -9.47 -0.43 12.93
C VAL A 140 -8.31 -1.32 13.38
N GLY A 141 -8.51 -2.63 13.49
CA GLY A 141 -7.48 -3.60 13.84
C GLY A 141 -6.34 -3.66 12.82
N THR A 142 -6.67 -3.55 11.52
CA THR A 142 -5.65 -3.51 10.46
C THR A 142 -4.82 -2.23 10.56
N PHE A 143 -5.45 -1.07 10.75
CA PHE A 143 -4.74 0.21 10.96
C PHE A 143 -3.89 0.18 12.24
N GLY A 144 -4.43 -0.34 13.34
CA GLY A 144 -3.71 -0.51 14.60
C GLY A 144 -2.49 -1.42 14.47
N LEU A 145 -2.61 -2.53 13.75
CA LEU A 145 -1.50 -3.45 13.48
C LEU A 145 -0.38 -2.76 12.70
N TRP A 146 -0.72 -1.98 11.66
CA TRP A 146 0.29 -1.26 10.90
C TRP A 146 1.00 -0.17 11.72
N ILE A 147 0.28 0.52 12.60
CA ILE A 147 0.89 1.48 13.54
C ILE A 147 1.81 0.75 14.52
N ALA A 148 1.38 -0.39 15.07
CA ALA A 148 2.20 -1.21 15.95
C ALA A 148 3.49 -1.68 15.26
N LEU A 149 3.39 -2.20 14.04
CA LEU A 149 4.54 -2.58 13.20
C LEU A 149 5.49 -1.40 12.98
N THR A 150 4.96 -0.21 12.71
CA THR A 150 5.77 1.01 12.53
C THR A 150 6.57 1.34 13.79
N ILE A 151 5.94 1.24 14.97
CA ILE A 151 6.60 1.48 16.26
C ILE A 151 7.66 0.43 16.51
N ILE A 152 7.34 -0.86 16.29
CA ILE A 152 8.27 -1.97 16.47
C ILE A 152 9.50 -1.79 15.58
N PHE A 153 9.32 -1.60 14.27
CA PHE A 153 10.46 -1.39 13.35
C PHE A 153 11.31 -0.18 13.75
N ARG A 154 10.66 0.94 14.11
CA ARG A 154 11.37 2.13 14.57
C ARG A 154 12.22 1.84 15.81
N GLU A 155 11.71 1.09 16.76
CA GLU A 155 12.43 0.78 18.00
C GLU A 155 13.50 -0.30 17.79
N SER A 156 13.23 -1.32 16.96
CA SER A 156 14.20 -2.34 16.57
C SER A 156 15.42 -1.71 15.90
N ILE A 157 15.23 -0.78 14.96
CA ILE A 157 16.35 -0.07 14.29
C ILE A 157 17.14 0.74 15.31
N ARG A 158 16.45 1.48 16.20
CA ARG A 158 17.12 2.25 17.28
C ARG A 158 17.91 1.35 18.22
N TRP A 159 17.42 0.16 18.51
CA TRP A 159 18.12 -0.81 19.34
C TRP A 159 19.38 -1.35 18.65
N VAL A 160 19.29 -1.70 17.36
CA VAL A 160 20.44 -2.16 16.56
C VAL A 160 21.51 -1.08 16.45
N VAL A 161 21.13 0.16 16.13
CA VAL A 161 22.08 1.29 16.03
C VAL A 161 22.80 1.53 17.36
N ARG A 162 22.08 1.49 18.49
CA ARG A 162 22.69 1.64 19.83
C ARG A 162 23.69 0.52 20.15
N ARG A 163 23.42 -0.71 19.72
CA ARG A 163 24.34 -1.85 19.92
C ARG A 163 25.65 -1.68 19.14
N VAL A 164 25.57 -1.20 17.90
CA VAL A 164 26.75 -1.00 17.03
C VAL A 164 27.63 0.17 17.48
N GLN A 165 27.06 1.20 18.13
CA GLN A 165 27.84 2.33 18.66
C GLN A 165 28.56 2.05 19.99
N HIS A 166 28.27 0.93 20.65
CA HIS A 166 28.84 0.56 21.96
C HIS A 166 29.71 -0.71 21.92
N GLY A 167 30.04 -1.22 20.73
CA GLY A 167 31.02 -2.29 20.51
C GLY A 167 32.15 -1.79 19.63
#